data_AF-A0A433EFC1-F1
#
_entry.id   AF-A0A433EFC1-F1
#
_cell.length_a   1.000
_cell.length_b   1.000
_cell.length_c   1.000
_cell.angle_alpha   90.00
_cell.angle_beta   90.00
_cell.angle_gamma   90.00
#
_symmetry.space_group_name_H-M   'P 1'
#
loop_
_entity.id
_entity.type
_entity.pdbx_description
1 polymer ?
#
loop_
_entity_poly.entity_id
_entity_poly.type
_entity_poly.pdbx_seq_one_letter_code
_entity_poly.pdbx_strand_id
1 'polypeptide(L)'
;MSIVVTEPKSLALEILDLETDIFATTDKNTTIEVPHAELFTVRTDEGAIQLTQTEHYWQSPFATRPSLLHFLTRPRVKITVPTGTFLDALRVRTSSYCTIGGMHASYADLTATEGTIRCRNSDFSHVQARASSASVLLVNCTVDEDASLKVAGGAVLTVGTFDEMPGYRVREATGSVEIFGKQRSTGDSYDAENQPSVYITCSGGHVEVE
;
A
#
# COMPACT_ATOMS: atom_id res chain seq x y z
N MET A 1 0.59 -17.20 15.04
CA MET A 1 1.97 -16.94 15.50
C MET A 1 2.12 -15.45 15.78
N SER A 2 2.93 -15.07 16.78
CA SER A 2 3.26 -13.67 17.06
C SER A 2 4.78 -13.48 17.00
N ILE A 3 5.24 -12.46 16.28
CA ILE A 3 6.66 -12.10 16.14
C ILE A 3 6.82 -10.67 16.65
N VAL A 4 7.91 -10.43 17.39
CA VAL A 4 8.21 -9.13 18.00
C VAL A 4 9.57 -8.65 17.51
N VAL A 5 9.64 -7.40 17.05
CA VAL A 5 10.86 -6.74 16.58
C VAL A 5 10.98 -5.37 17.24
N THR A 6 12.11 -5.09 17.89
CA THR A 6 12.28 -3.89 18.73
C THR A 6 12.66 -2.64 17.92
N GLU A 7 13.40 -2.80 16.82
CA GLU A 7 13.90 -1.69 16.00
C GLU A 7 13.65 -2.00 14.51
N PRO A 8 12.40 -1.88 14.04
CA PRO A 8 12.08 -2.12 12.65
C PRO A 8 12.76 -1.08 11.74
N LYS A 9 13.47 -1.54 10.71
CA LYS A 9 14.06 -0.68 9.67
C LYS A 9 13.25 -0.72 8.38
N SER A 10 12.76 -1.89 7.99
CA SER A 10 11.93 -2.03 6.79
C SER A 10 10.90 -3.13 6.95
N LEU A 11 9.81 -3.01 6.20
CA LEU A 11 8.71 -3.95 6.22
C LEU A 11 8.33 -4.31 4.78
N ALA A 12 8.44 -5.58 4.43
CA ALA A 12 8.07 -6.11 3.12
C ALA A 12 7.05 -7.23 3.25
N LEU A 13 5.89 -7.07 2.61
CA LEU A 13 4.80 -8.04 2.60
C LEU A 13 4.48 -8.50 1.18
N GLU A 14 4.31 -9.80 1.02
CA GLU A 14 3.65 -10.40 -0.14
C GLU A 14 2.53 -11.32 0.34
N ILE A 15 1.29 -10.87 0.17
CA ILE A 15 0.09 -11.53 0.69
C ILE A 15 -0.79 -11.92 -0.49
N LEU A 16 -1.18 -13.19 -0.56
CA LEU A 16 -1.90 -13.70 -1.72
C LEU A 16 -3.38 -13.34 -1.63
N ASP A 17 -4.05 -13.72 -0.55
CA ASP A 17 -5.51 -13.65 -0.46
C ASP A 17 -6.07 -13.32 0.94
N LEU A 18 -5.21 -13.23 1.97
CA LEU A 18 -5.63 -12.83 3.31
C LEU A 18 -5.72 -11.31 3.47
N GLU A 19 -6.70 -10.85 4.24
CA GLU A 19 -6.79 -9.44 4.61
C GLU A 19 -5.62 -9.05 5.52
N THR A 20 -5.15 -7.82 5.39
CA THR A 20 -3.97 -7.33 6.13
C THR A 20 -4.21 -5.95 6.73
N ASP A 21 -3.87 -5.79 7.99
CA ASP A 21 -3.95 -4.53 8.73
C ASP A 21 -2.53 -4.14 9.19
N ILE A 22 -2.04 -2.96 8.77
CA ILE A 22 -0.73 -2.41 9.17
C ILE A 22 -0.96 -1.04 9.81
N PHE A 23 -0.64 -0.88 11.09
CA PHE A 23 -0.94 0.36 11.81
C PHE A 23 0.17 0.80 12.75
N ALA A 24 0.33 2.11 12.90
CA ALA A 24 1.08 2.65 14.03
C ALA A 24 0.39 2.32 15.36
N THR A 25 1.18 2.00 16.39
CA THR A 25 0.74 1.71 17.75
C THR A 25 1.56 2.48 18.78
N THR A 26 0.99 2.73 19.96
CA THR A 26 1.71 3.27 21.11
C THR A 26 2.62 2.24 21.79
N ASP A 27 2.55 0.97 21.38
CA ASP A 27 3.41 -0.08 21.90
C ASP A 27 4.88 0.15 21.49
N LYS A 28 5.80 -0.35 22.31
CA LYS A 28 7.24 -0.13 22.12
C LYS A 28 7.86 -0.94 20.99
N ASN A 29 7.23 -2.05 20.61
CA ASN A 29 7.79 -2.99 19.65
C ASN A 29 6.86 -3.16 18.46
N THR A 30 7.44 -3.44 17.31
CA THR A 30 6.69 -3.95 16.17
C THR A 30 6.20 -5.35 16.49
N THR A 31 4.92 -5.61 16.25
CA THR A 31 4.34 -6.95 16.38
C THR A 31 3.71 -7.40 15.07
N ILE A 32 3.86 -8.68 14.77
CA ILE A 32 3.29 -9.33 13.58
C ILE A 32 2.48 -10.52 14.06
N GLU A 33 1.17 -10.44 13.90
CA GLU A 33 0.24 -11.52 14.16
C GLU A 33 -0.19 -12.16 12.84
N VAL A 34 0.19 -13.42 12.69
CA VAL A 34 -0.10 -14.20 11.48
C VAL A 34 -1.06 -15.34 11.84
N PRO A 35 -2.26 -15.40 11.22
CA PRO A 35 -3.14 -16.55 11.32
C PRO A 35 -2.59 -17.70 10.48
N HIS A 36 -2.71 -18.94 10.93
CA HIS A 36 -2.25 -20.12 10.19
C HIS A 36 -0.80 -19.95 9.70
N ALA A 37 0.13 -19.83 10.65
CA ALA A 37 1.54 -19.50 10.40
C ALA A 37 2.23 -20.46 9.41
N GLU A 38 1.67 -21.66 9.25
CA GLU A 38 2.07 -22.68 8.28
C GLU A 38 1.98 -22.20 6.83
N LEU A 39 1.12 -21.20 6.55
CA LEU A 39 0.95 -20.60 5.22
C LEU A 39 1.97 -19.49 4.92
N PHE A 40 2.92 -19.24 5.83
CA PHE A 40 3.79 -18.07 5.77
C PHE A 40 5.24 -18.41 6.01
N THR A 41 6.10 -17.68 5.30
CA THR A 41 7.51 -17.53 5.64
C THR A 41 7.72 -16.16 6.25
N VAL A 42 8.37 -16.10 7.41
CA VAL A 42 8.80 -14.84 8.03
C VAL A 42 10.30 -14.84 8.18
N ARG A 43 10.93 -13.76 7.72
CA ARG A 43 12.37 -13.51 7.89
C ARG A 43 12.55 -12.17 8.58
N THR A 44 13.41 -12.16 9.58
CA THR A 44 13.81 -10.96 10.30
C THR A 44 15.32 -10.91 10.34
N ASP A 45 15.90 -9.84 9.81
CA ASP A 45 17.35 -9.65 9.79
C ASP A 45 17.68 -8.18 10.07
N GLU A 46 18.41 -7.90 11.15
CA GLU A 46 18.81 -6.55 11.57
C GLU A 46 17.70 -5.47 11.53
N GLY A 47 16.46 -5.85 11.85
CA GLY A 47 15.29 -4.95 11.83
C GLY A 47 14.54 -4.92 10.49
N ALA A 48 15.07 -5.51 9.43
CA ALA A 48 14.31 -5.75 8.20
C ALA A 48 13.37 -6.95 8.39
N ILE A 49 12.11 -6.76 8.01
CA ILE A 49 11.03 -7.74 8.18
C ILE A 49 10.50 -8.10 6.81
N GLN A 50 10.50 -9.39 6.48
CA GLN A 50 9.86 -9.92 5.28
C GLN A 50 8.83 -10.98 5.67
N LEU A 51 7.58 -10.77 5.24
CA LEU A 51 6.47 -11.70 5.41
C LEU A 51 5.93 -12.09 4.03
N THR A 52 5.96 -13.38 3.72
CA THR A 52 5.46 -13.90 2.45
C THR A 52 4.46 -15.01 2.73
N GLN A 53 3.24 -14.87 2.21
CA GLN A 53 2.26 -15.94 2.18
C GLN A 53 2.64 -16.92 1.05
N THR A 54 2.93 -18.17 1.40
CA THR A 54 3.43 -19.18 0.46
C THR A 54 2.33 -19.99 -0.21
N GLU A 55 1.12 -20.01 0.36
CA GLU A 55 -0.03 -20.74 -0.15
C GLU A 55 -1.32 -19.92 0.05
N HIS A 56 -2.23 -20.01 -0.92
CA HIS A 56 -3.55 -19.39 -0.84
C HIS A 56 -4.35 -19.94 0.35
N TYR A 57 -4.87 -19.07 1.21
CA TYR A 57 -5.70 -19.49 2.33
C TYR A 57 -6.93 -20.29 1.86
N TRP A 58 -7.57 -19.90 0.76
CA TRP A 58 -8.76 -20.60 0.25
C TRP A 58 -8.46 -22.01 -0.28
N GLN A 59 -7.19 -22.33 -0.59
CA GLN A 59 -6.74 -23.67 -0.99
C GLN A 59 -6.28 -24.50 0.22
N SER A 60 -6.02 -23.85 1.35
CA SER A 60 -5.44 -24.50 2.52
C SER A 60 -6.46 -25.36 3.30
N PRO A 61 -5.99 -26.32 4.13
CA PRO A 61 -6.85 -27.08 5.04
C PRO A 61 -7.59 -26.22 6.08
N PHE A 62 -7.16 -24.97 6.27
CA PHE A 62 -7.75 -24.03 7.20
C PHE A 62 -8.94 -23.26 6.62
N ALA A 63 -9.16 -23.36 5.30
CA ALA A 63 -10.27 -22.71 4.62
C ALA A 63 -11.60 -23.22 5.17
N THR A 64 -12.30 -22.37 5.91
CA THR A 64 -13.67 -22.68 6.35
C THR A 64 -14.67 -22.35 5.26
N ARG A 65 -15.73 -23.15 5.11
CA ARG A 65 -16.82 -22.86 4.17
C ARG A 65 -17.41 -21.47 4.41
N PRO A 66 -17.77 -20.72 3.34
CA PRO A 66 -18.40 -19.42 3.48
C PRO A 66 -19.64 -19.49 4.38
N SER A 67 -19.66 -18.66 5.42
CA SER A 67 -20.79 -18.50 6.34
C SER A 67 -20.84 -17.05 6.83
N LEU A 68 -21.97 -16.62 7.37
CA LEU A 68 -22.12 -15.24 7.86
C LEU A 68 -21.14 -14.93 9.02
N LEU A 69 -20.89 -15.93 9.87
CA LEU A 69 -19.84 -15.88 10.91
C LEU A 69 -18.44 -15.81 10.29
N HIS A 70 -18.18 -16.57 9.23
CA HIS A 70 -16.89 -16.52 8.53
C HIS A 70 -16.57 -15.12 7.98
N PHE A 71 -17.57 -14.37 7.48
CA PHE A 71 -17.35 -12.97 7.07
C PHE A 71 -17.01 -12.03 8.24
N LEU A 72 -17.46 -12.35 9.46
CA LEU A 72 -17.18 -11.56 10.67
C LEU A 72 -15.84 -11.95 11.34
N THR A 73 -15.37 -13.18 11.12
CA THR A 73 -14.17 -13.72 11.79
C THR A 73 -13.07 -14.12 10.80
N ARG A 74 -13.05 -13.52 9.61
CA ARG A 74 -12.02 -13.84 8.61
C ARG A 74 -10.62 -13.71 9.22
N PRO A 75 -9.76 -14.73 9.07
CA PRO A 75 -8.38 -14.61 9.49
C PRO A 75 -7.73 -13.45 8.74
N ARG A 76 -6.95 -12.65 9.47
CA ARG A 76 -6.24 -11.50 8.92
C ARG A 76 -4.84 -11.41 9.50
N VAL A 77 -3.90 -10.95 8.69
CA VAL A 77 -2.57 -10.57 9.16
C VAL A 77 -2.69 -9.21 9.84
N LYS A 78 -2.15 -9.08 11.06
CA LYS A 78 -2.07 -7.79 11.75
C LYS A 78 -0.62 -7.44 12.01
N ILE A 79 -0.22 -6.24 11.64
CA ILE A 79 1.10 -5.70 11.91
C ILE A 79 0.91 -4.38 12.62
N THR A 80 1.58 -4.21 13.75
CA THR A 80 1.66 -2.92 14.42
C THR A 80 3.11 -2.47 14.49
N VAL A 81 3.35 -1.18 14.27
CA VAL A 81 4.67 -0.56 14.28
C VAL A 81 4.66 0.60 15.28
N PRO A 82 5.66 0.79 16.14
CA PRO A 82 5.65 1.88 17.11
C PRO A 82 5.49 3.25 16.45
N THR A 83 4.63 4.10 17.00
CA THR A 83 4.47 5.49 16.55
C THR A 83 5.81 6.23 16.60
N GLY A 84 6.10 7.02 15.57
CA GLY A 84 7.37 7.73 15.43
C GLY A 84 8.52 6.89 14.84
N THR A 85 8.28 5.60 14.57
CA THR A 85 9.19 4.80 13.75
C THR A 85 9.24 5.35 12.34
N PHE A 86 10.45 5.61 11.85
CA PHE A 86 10.68 5.96 10.46
C PHE A 86 11.35 4.78 9.74
N LEU A 87 10.66 4.18 8.77
CA LEU A 87 11.16 3.04 8.02
C LEU A 87 11.97 3.49 6.80
N ASP A 88 13.03 2.76 6.47
CA ASP A 88 13.72 2.92 5.19
C ASP A 88 12.78 2.56 4.03
N ALA A 89 11.96 1.51 4.22
CA ALA A 89 10.99 1.09 3.21
C ALA A 89 9.78 0.37 3.80
N LEU A 90 8.61 0.68 3.26
CA LEU A 90 7.38 -0.08 3.38
C LEU A 90 7.01 -0.64 2.00
N ARG A 91 7.02 -1.96 1.84
CA ARG A 91 6.67 -2.64 0.59
C ARG A 91 5.50 -3.57 0.84
N VAL A 92 4.40 -3.40 0.12
CA VAL A 92 3.20 -4.21 0.24
C VAL A 92 2.77 -4.65 -1.14
N ARG A 93 2.76 -5.96 -1.36
CA ARG A 93 2.17 -6.59 -2.53
C ARG A 93 1.00 -7.46 -2.10
N THR A 94 -0.18 -7.23 -2.65
CA THR A 94 -1.36 -8.04 -2.29
C THR A 94 -2.37 -8.21 -3.41
N SER A 95 -3.07 -9.34 -3.41
CA SER A 95 -4.29 -9.56 -4.21
C SER A 95 -5.57 -9.47 -3.36
N SER A 96 -5.46 -9.03 -2.10
CA SER A 96 -6.57 -8.92 -1.14
C SER A 96 -6.73 -7.50 -0.61
N TYR A 97 -7.59 -7.32 0.40
CA TYR A 97 -7.75 -6.04 1.08
C TYR A 97 -6.62 -5.81 2.08
N CYS A 98 -5.95 -4.66 1.99
CA CYS A 98 -4.94 -4.23 2.94
C CYS A 98 -5.22 -2.80 3.42
N THR A 99 -5.26 -2.60 4.73
CA THR A 99 -5.29 -1.29 5.34
C THR A 99 -3.92 -0.92 5.89
N ILE A 100 -3.48 0.30 5.61
CA ILE A 100 -2.24 0.87 6.14
C ILE A 100 -2.61 2.20 6.81
N GLY A 101 -2.11 2.46 8.02
CA GLY A 101 -2.40 3.72 8.72
C GLY A 101 -1.31 4.20 9.66
N GLY A 102 -1.02 5.51 9.64
CA GLY A 102 -0.07 6.13 10.58
C GLY A 102 1.39 5.79 10.32
N MET A 103 1.76 5.39 9.10
CA MET A 103 3.12 4.94 8.80
C MET A 103 4.01 6.10 8.36
N HIS A 104 5.31 6.02 8.69
CA HIS A 104 6.32 6.94 8.17
C HIS A 104 7.43 6.15 7.49
N ALA A 105 7.77 6.46 6.24
CA ALA A 105 8.86 5.79 5.55
C ALA A 105 9.53 6.64 4.46
N SER A 106 10.82 6.44 4.19
CA SER A 106 11.47 7.04 3.01
C SER A 106 10.83 6.56 1.71
N TYR A 107 10.47 5.28 1.62
CA TYR A 107 9.95 4.70 0.39
C TYR A 107 8.75 3.79 0.64
N ALA A 108 7.63 4.06 -0.02
CA ALA A 108 6.46 3.17 -0.03
C ALA A 108 6.26 2.53 -1.42
N ASP A 109 6.30 1.20 -1.51
CA ASP A 109 5.89 0.44 -2.70
C ASP A 109 4.58 -0.30 -2.42
N LEU A 110 3.48 0.16 -3.01
CA LEU A 110 2.15 -0.35 -2.79
C LEU A 110 1.63 -0.95 -4.10
N THR A 111 1.61 -2.27 -4.19
CA THR A 111 1.22 -3.01 -5.40
C THR A 111 0.00 -3.89 -5.13
N ALA A 112 -1.13 -3.54 -5.77
CA ALA A 112 -2.37 -4.30 -5.70
C ALA A 112 -2.70 -4.96 -7.06
N THR A 113 -3.03 -6.25 -7.07
CA THR A 113 -3.32 -7.01 -8.31
C THR A 113 -4.81 -7.23 -8.56
N GLU A 114 -5.56 -7.70 -7.55
CA GLU A 114 -7.02 -7.95 -7.64
C GLU A 114 -7.81 -7.36 -6.45
N GLY A 115 -7.10 -6.87 -5.42
CA GLY A 115 -7.69 -6.39 -4.16
C GLY A 115 -7.70 -4.86 -4.03
N THR A 116 -7.57 -4.38 -2.80
CA THR A 116 -7.45 -2.95 -2.52
C THR A 116 -6.44 -2.69 -1.43
N ILE A 117 -5.48 -1.81 -1.70
CA ILE A 117 -4.66 -1.21 -0.66
C ILE A 117 -5.27 0.14 -0.31
N ARG A 118 -5.58 0.36 0.96
CA ARG A 118 -6.03 1.66 1.46
C ARG A 118 -5.06 2.16 2.52
N CYS A 119 -4.20 3.08 2.10
CA CYS A 119 -3.24 3.77 2.96
C CYS A 119 -3.85 5.10 3.43
N ARG A 120 -3.76 5.37 4.73
CA ARG A 120 -4.33 6.59 5.32
C ARG A 120 -3.37 7.26 6.28
N ASN A 121 -3.42 8.58 6.40
CA ASN A 121 -2.75 9.34 7.46
C ASN A 121 -1.27 8.90 7.63
N SER A 122 -0.52 8.81 6.53
CA SER A 122 0.85 8.28 6.51
C SER A 122 1.76 9.21 5.72
N ASP A 123 3.03 9.30 6.10
CA ASP A 123 3.98 10.25 5.51
C ASP A 123 5.11 9.50 4.81
N PHE A 124 5.37 9.86 3.55
CA PHE A 124 6.39 9.21 2.73
C PHE A 124 7.26 10.24 2.00
N SER A 125 8.55 9.96 1.86
CA SER A 125 9.39 10.78 0.96
C SER A 125 9.07 10.44 -0.50
N HIS A 126 8.99 9.14 -0.81
CA HIS A 126 8.65 8.63 -2.14
C HIS A 126 7.53 7.59 -2.09
N VAL A 127 6.64 7.63 -3.08
CA VAL A 127 5.58 6.64 -3.25
C VAL A 127 5.63 5.99 -4.63
N GLN A 128 5.43 4.69 -4.67
CA GLN A 128 5.13 3.94 -5.87
C GLN A 128 3.84 3.15 -5.67
N ALA A 129 2.78 3.59 -6.33
CA ALA A 129 1.48 2.94 -6.30
C ALA A 129 1.21 2.23 -7.63
N ARG A 130 0.91 0.92 -7.57
CA ARG A 130 0.60 0.09 -8.73
C ARG A 130 -0.73 -0.62 -8.55
N ALA A 131 -1.62 -0.48 -9.52
CA ALA A 131 -2.90 -1.19 -9.56
C ALA A 131 -3.09 -1.90 -10.91
N SER A 132 -3.18 -3.23 -10.90
CA SER A 132 -3.46 -4.01 -12.11
C SER A 132 -4.95 -4.08 -12.39
N SER A 133 -5.70 -4.94 -11.70
CA SER A 133 -7.18 -5.02 -11.71
C SER A 133 -7.72 -4.73 -10.30
N ALA A 134 -7.09 -3.77 -9.63
CA ALA A 134 -7.21 -3.51 -8.20
C ALA A 134 -7.34 -2.01 -7.92
N SER A 135 -7.37 -1.62 -6.65
CA SER A 135 -7.30 -0.21 -6.26
C SER A 135 -6.18 0.06 -5.26
N VAL A 136 -5.48 1.18 -5.41
CA VAL A 136 -4.61 1.75 -4.37
C VAL A 136 -5.15 3.13 -4.03
N LEU A 137 -5.56 3.33 -2.78
CA LEU A 137 -6.08 4.60 -2.28
C LEU A 137 -5.09 5.16 -1.27
N LEU A 138 -4.61 6.37 -1.53
CA LEU A 138 -3.84 7.20 -0.61
C LEU A 138 -4.79 8.29 -0.08
N VAL A 139 -5.05 8.31 1.23
CA VAL A 139 -6.03 9.25 1.82
C VAL A 139 -5.38 10.00 2.97
N ASN A 140 -5.28 11.32 2.86
CA ASN A 140 -4.57 12.17 3.80
C ASN A 140 -3.14 11.66 4.05
N CYS A 141 -2.43 11.28 2.98
CA CYS A 141 -1.03 10.91 3.08
C CYS A 141 -0.15 12.09 2.67
N THR A 142 1.04 12.23 3.22
CA THR A 142 2.00 13.25 2.73
C THR A 142 3.01 12.58 1.81
N VAL A 143 3.35 13.23 0.70
CA VAL A 143 4.44 12.82 -0.20
C VAL A 143 5.40 13.99 -0.42
N ASP A 144 6.62 13.88 0.09
CA ASP A 144 7.55 15.01 0.12
C ASP A 144 8.29 15.24 -1.21
N GLU A 145 8.70 14.17 -1.89
CA GLU A 145 9.59 14.27 -3.07
C GLU A 145 8.91 13.86 -4.37
N ASP A 146 8.49 12.59 -4.49
CA ASP A 146 7.85 12.12 -5.71
C ASP A 146 6.90 10.93 -5.52
N ALA A 147 5.95 10.82 -6.45
CA ALA A 147 5.04 9.70 -6.57
C ALA A 147 5.05 9.12 -7.99
N SER A 148 5.16 7.80 -8.11
CA SER A 148 4.91 7.07 -9.35
C SER A 148 3.59 6.31 -9.25
N LEU A 149 2.62 6.71 -10.07
CA LEU A 149 1.29 6.11 -10.12
C LEU A 149 1.16 5.30 -11.42
N LYS A 150 0.94 3.99 -11.29
CA LYS A 150 0.85 3.07 -12.44
C LYS A 150 -0.42 2.24 -12.39
N VAL A 151 -1.20 2.29 -13.46
CA VAL A 151 -2.49 1.58 -13.56
C VAL A 151 -2.59 0.85 -14.89
N ALA A 152 -3.02 -0.41 -14.85
CA ALA A 152 -3.27 -1.21 -16.05
C ALA A 152 -4.78 -1.42 -16.36
N GLY A 153 -5.61 -1.60 -15.34
CA GLY A 153 -7.06 -1.83 -15.49
C GLY A 153 -7.88 -1.57 -14.23
N GLY A 154 -7.23 -1.03 -13.18
CA GLY A 154 -7.82 -0.74 -11.88
C GLY A 154 -7.89 0.75 -11.60
N ALA A 155 -7.56 1.15 -10.38
CA ALA A 155 -7.47 2.56 -10.03
C ALA A 155 -6.34 2.89 -9.03
N VAL A 156 -5.78 4.09 -9.17
CA VAL A 156 -4.95 4.72 -8.13
C VAL A 156 -5.55 6.08 -7.83
N LEU A 157 -5.96 6.31 -6.58
CA LEU A 157 -6.60 7.55 -6.16
C LEU A 157 -5.82 8.17 -5.01
N THR A 158 -5.58 9.47 -5.08
CA THR A 158 -5.09 10.27 -3.97
C THR A 158 -6.16 11.25 -3.54
N VAL A 159 -6.42 11.35 -2.24
CA VAL A 159 -7.41 12.28 -1.68
C VAL A 159 -6.77 13.01 -0.52
N GLY A 160 -6.63 14.33 -0.63
CA GLY A 160 -5.95 15.16 0.36
C GLY A 160 -4.50 14.73 0.57
N THR A 161 -3.87 14.18 -0.48
CA THR A 161 -2.48 13.72 -0.42
C THR A 161 -1.50 14.83 -0.80
N PHE A 162 -1.97 15.78 -1.61
CA PHE A 162 -1.20 16.93 -2.03
C PHE A 162 -1.92 18.19 -1.57
N ASP A 163 -1.28 19.00 -0.72
CA ASP A 163 -1.86 20.25 -0.22
C ASP A 163 -2.08 21.27 -1.35
N GLU A 164 -1.21 21.24 -2.35
CA GLU A 164 -1.26 22.07 -3.55
C GLU A 164 -1.07 21.21 -4.81
N MET A 165 -1.34 21.79 -5.99
CA MET A 165 -1.12 21.10 -7.26
C MET A 165 0.36 20.67 -7.38
N PRO A 166 0.67 19.36 -7.42
CA PRO A 166 2.03 18.90 -7.54
C PRO A 166 2.55 19.13 -8.95
N GLY A 167 3.88 19.11 -9.12
CA GLY A 167 4.46 18.95 -10.44
C GLY A 167 4.03 17.59 -11.00
N TYR A 168 3.70 17.50 -12.29
CA TYR A 168 3.30 16.21 -12.86
C TYR A 168 3.82 15.98 -14.27
N ARG A 169 3.91 14.69 -14.63
CA ARG A 169 4.23 14.19 -15.96
C ARG A 169 3.35 12.98 -16.29
N VAL A 170 2.44 13.14 -17.25
CA VAL A 170 1.62 12.05 -17.76
C VAL A 170 2.38 11.36 -18.90
N ARG A 171 2.99 10.21 -18.60
CA ARG A 171 3.77 9.43 -19.56
C ARG A 171 2.89 8.61 -20.49
N GLU A 172 1.75 8.15 -19.99
CA GLU A 172 0.74 7.39 -20.73
C GLU A 172 -0.63 7.60 -20.08
N ALA A 173 -1.66 7.85 -20.89
CA ALA A 173 -3.06 7.95 -20.50
C ALA A 173 -3.96 7.29 -21.57
N THR A 174 -3.88 5.97 -21.66
CA THR A 174 -4.84 5.15 -22.42
C THR A 174 -6.12 4.94 -21.60
N GLY A 175 -6.02 4.90 -20.27
CA GLY A 175 -7.14 5.03 -19.33
C GLY A 175 -7.48 6.49 -19.01
N SER A 176 -8.31 6.71 -17.98
CA SER A 176 -8.64 8.06 -17.50
C SER A 176 -7.58 8.56 -16.51
N VAL A 177 -7.16 9.81 -16.65
CA VAL A 177 -6.28 10.50 -15.71
C VAL A 177 -6.89 11.84 -15.36
N GLU A 178 -7.18 12.05 -14.08
CA GLU A 178 -7.71 13.30 -13.53
C GLU A 178 -6.76 13.86 -12.49
N ILE A 179 -6.44 15.15 -12.59
CA ILE A 179 -5.58 15.85 -11.64
C ILE A 179 -6.30 17.14 -11.26
N PHE A 180 -6.67 17.29 -9.98
CA PHE A 180 -7.41 18.43 -9.43
C PHE A 180 -8.63 18.80 -10.27
N GLY A 181 -9.52 17.83 -10.52
CA GLY A 181 -10.77 18.03 -11.25
C GLY A 181 -10.63 18.18 -12.77
N LYS A 182 -9.42 18.00 -13.33
CA LYS A 182 -9.13 18.21 -14.75
C LYS A 182 -8.60 16.94 -15.40
N GLN A 183 -9.27 16.51 -16.47
CA GLN A 183 -8.83 15.41 -17.31
C GLN A 183 -7.51 15.75 -18.01
N ARG A 184 -6.60 14.77 -18.05
CA ARG A 184 -5.25 14.89 -18.63
C ARG A 184 -5.01 13.81 -19.67
N SER A 185 -4.15 14.15 -20.63
CA SER A 185 -3.77 13.29 -21.75
C SER A 185 -2.28 12.95 -21.71
N THR A 186 -1.90 11.91 -22.45
CA THR A 186 -0.48 11.55 -22.66
C THR A 186 0.32 12.77 -23.11
N GLY A 187 1.44 13.05 -22.45
CA GLY A 187 2.30 14.20 -22.72
C GLY A 187 1.99 15.44 -21.89
N ASP A 188 0.84 15.50 -21.21
CA ASP A 188 0.53 16.61 -20.31
C ASP A 188 1.55 16.67 -19.17
N SER A 189 1.97 17.89 -18.86
CA SER A 189 2.93 18.16 -17.81
C SER A 189 2.70 19.51 -17.15
N TYR A 190 3.12 19.61 -15.91
CA TYR A 190 3.17 20.85 -15.15
C TYR A 190 4.40 20.84 -14.26
N ASP A 191 5.13 21.95 -14.24
CA ASP A 191 6.26 22.15 -13.35
C ASP A 191 5.84 23.04 -12.20
N ALA A 192 6.03 22.52 -10.99
CA ALA A 192 5.76 23.22 -9.75
C ALA A 192 7.06 23.34 -8.97
N GLU A 193 7.43 24.55 -8.59
CA GLU A 193 8.61 24.77 -7.75
C GLU A 193 8.31 24.39 -6.30
N ASN A 194 9.24 23.67 -5.66
CA ASN A 194 9.14 23.24 -4.26
C ASN A 194 7.93 22.35 -3.93
N GLN A 195 7.37 21.69 -4.94
CA GLN A 195 6.27 20.73 -4.80
C GLN A 195 6.72 19.34 -5.28
N PRO A 196 6.12 18.25 -4.78
CA PRO A 196 6.49 16.91 -5.20
C PRO A 196 6.19 16.67 -6.68
N SER A 197 6.92 15.73 -7.29
CA SER A 197 6.72 15.33 -8.69
C SER A 197 5.89 14.06 -8.81
N VAL A 198 4.82 14.08 -9.60
CA VAL A 198 3.94 12.93 -9.84
C VAL A 198 4.10 12.40 -11.27
N TYR A 199 4.56 11.16 -11.39
CA TYR A 199 4.76 10.45 -12.65
C TYR A 199 3.66 9.43 -12.89
N ILE A 200 2.88 9.62 -13.95
CA ILE A 200 1.67 8.85 -14.20
C ILE A 200 1.83 7.96 -15.44
N THR A 201 1.46 6.69 -15.31
CA THR A 201 1.33 5.73 -16.42
C THR A 201 0.02 4.98 -16.26
N CYS A 202 -0.98 5.35 -17.04
CA CYS A 202 -2.31 4.78 -17.01
C CYS A 202 -2.59 4.10 -18.36
N SER A 203 -2.26 2.81 -18.48
CA SER A 203 -2.51 2.03 -19.70
C SER A 203 -3.95 1.49 -19.79
N GLY A 204 -4.72 1.64 -18.72
CA GLY A 204 -6.15 1.39 -18.62
C GLY A 204 -6.65 1.71 -17.20
N GLY A 205 -7.97 1.68 -16.98
CA GLY A 205 -8.54 2.05 -15.68
C GLY A 205 -8.52 3.56 -15.42
N HIS A 206 -8.20 3.95 -14.18
CA HIS A 206 -8.29 5.35 -13.73
C HIS A 206 -7.18 5.79 -12.77
N VAL A 207 -6.68 7.01 -12.92
CA VAL A 207 -5.82 7.70 -11.94
C VAL A 207 -6.50 9.00 -11.55
N GLU A 208 -6.61 9.25 -10.25
CA GLU A 208 -7.12 10.50 -9.69
C GLU A 208 -6.09 11.08 -8.71
N VAL A 209 -5.77 12.36 -8.88
CA VAL A 209 -4.84 13.08 -8.01
C VAL A 209 -5.53 14.30 -7.40
N GLU A 210 -5.80 14.20 -6.09
CA GLU A 210 -6.29 15.25 -5.19
C GLU A 210 -5.49 15.32 -3.88
#